data_AF-A0A966KD54-F1
#
_entry.id   AF-A0A966KD54-F1
#
_cell.length_a   1.000
_cell.length_b   1.000
_cell.length_c   1.000
_cell.angle_alpha   90.00
_cell.angle_beta   90.00
_cell.angle_gamma   90.00
#
_symmetry.space_group_name_H-M   'P 1'
#
loop_
_entity.id
_entity.type
_entity.pdbx_description
1 polymer ?
#
loop_
_entity_poly.entity_id
_entity_poly.type
_entity_poly.pdbx_seq_one_letter_code
_entity_poly.pdbx_strand_id
1 'polypeptide(L)'
;IPWGMLVLVGAGLCLGEGFKQSGLSAKIAGVFSGIENLHLMGLLLGVCLLVTFLTEMTSNTATTNVLMPILGAAATASNIDPILLMIPAAMSASCAFMLPVATIPNAVVFGTGEVTVKRMAREGLVLNLLGALIISAICYFLLS
;
A
#
# COMPACT_ATOMS: atom_id res chain seq x y z
N ILE A 1 25.81 -9.78 4.51
CA ILE A 1 24.90 -9.22 3.48
C ILE A 1 23.52 -9.82 3.70
N PRO A 2 22.44 -9.04 3.79
CA PRO A 2 21.07 -9.55 3.94
C PRO A 2 20.56 -10.11 2.60
N TRP A 3 21.04 -11.30 2.23
CA TRP A 3 20.72 -11.95 0.95
C TRP A 3 19.22 -12.05 0.66
N GLY A 4 18.40 -12.25 1.70
CA GLY A 4 16.94 -12.26 1.56
C GLY A 4 16.37 -10.96 1.02
N MET A 5 16.90 -9.80 1.41
CA MET A 5 16.44 -8.49 0.91
C MET A 5 16.79 -8.30 -0.58
N LEU A 6 17.98 -8.73 -1.00
CA LEU A 6 18.40 -8.69 -2.41
C LEU A 6 17.49 -9.57 -3.29
N VAL A 7 17.17 -10.78 -2.82
CA VAL A 7 16.23 -11.68 -3.51
C VAL A 7 14.83 -11.08 -3.57
N LEU A 8 14.36 -10.43 -2.50
CA LEU A 8 13.04 -9.79 -2.45
C LEU A 8 12.92 -8.61 -3.43
N VAL A 9 13.96 -7.78 -3.54
CA VAL A 9 14.02 -6.69 -4.52
C VAL A 9 14.05 -7.26 -5.95
N GLY A 10 14.88 -8.28 -6.20
CA GLY A 10 14.93 -8.95 -7.50
C GLY A 10 13.58 -9.57 -7.91
N ALA A 11 12.90 -10.24 -6.97
CA ALA A 11 11.57 -10.80 -7.19
C ALA A 11 10.53 -9.70 -7.51
N GLY A 12 10.60 -8.53 -6.87
CA GLY A 12 9.74 -7.38 -7.17
C GLY A 12 9.93 -6.86 -8.59
N LEU A 13 11.19 -6.72 -9.05
CA LEU A 13 11.49 -6.32 -10.42
C LEU A 13 10.99 -7.35 -11.45
N CYS A 14 11.19 -8.64 -11.19
CA CYS A 14 10.66 -9.73 -12.02
C CYS A 14 9.13 -9.72 -12.08
N LEU A 15 8.45 -9.46 -10.96
CA LEU A 15 6.99 -9.33 -10.90
C LEU A 15 6.48 -8.14 -11.73
N GLY A 16 7.13 -6.98 -11.61
CA GLY A 16 6.78 -5.80 -12.41
C GLY A 16 6.90 -6.06 -13.91
N GLU A 17 7.96 -6.76 -14.34
CA GLU A 17 8.17 -7.13 -15.73
C GLU A 17 7.17 -8.22 -16.19
N GLY A 18 6.88 -9.21 -15.34
CA GLY A 18 5.83 -10.20 -15.58
C GLY A 18 4.44 -9.58 -15.73
N PHE A 19 4.15 -8.49 -15.03
CA PHE A 19 2.88 -7.77 -15.15
C PHE A 19 2.76 -7.00 -16.48
N LYS A 20 3.88 -6.44 -16.97
CA LYS A 20 3.96 -5.86 -18.32
C LYS A 20 3.76 -6.93 -19.39
N GLN A 21 4.49 -8.05 -19.32
CA GLN A 21 4.44 -9.11 -20.33
C GLN A 21 3.11 -9.87 -20.33
N SER A 22 2.49 -10.10 -19.17
CA SER A 22 1.16 -10.74 -19.08
C SER A 22 0.00 -9.86 -19.55
N GLY A 23 0.25 -8.58 -19.82
CA GLY A 23 -0.81 -7.61 -20.15
C GLY A 23 -1.71 -7.24 -18.97
N LEU A 24 -1.38 -7.69 -17.75
CA LEU A 24 -2.12 -7.32 -16.54
C LEU A 24 -2.06 -5.81 -16.29
N SER A 25 -0.91 -5.17 -16.55
CA SER A 25 -0.77 -3.71 -16.48
C SER A 25 -1.75 -2.98 -17.40
N ALA A 26 -1.99 -3.51 -18.61
CA ALA A 26 -2.94 -2.93 -19.56
C ALA A 26 -4.41 -3.15 -19.11
N LYS A 27 -4.71 -4.31 -18.51
CA LYS A 27 -6.04 -4.57 -17.93
C LYS A 27 -6.32 -3.67 -16.72
N ILE A 28 -5.33 -3.47 -15.84
CA ILE A 28 -5.42 -2.53 -14.72
C ILE A 28 -5.60 -1.11 -15.26
N ALA A 29 -4.81 -0.68 -16.25
CA ALA A 29 -5.00 0.62 -16.88
C ALA A 29 -6.42 0.80 -17.47
N GLY A 30 -7.03 -0.26 -18.01
CA GLY A 30 -8.43 -0.26 -18.45
C GLY A 30 -9.47 -0.22 -17.34
N VAL A 31 -9.13 -0.59 -16.10
CA VAL A 31 -9.96 -0.32 -14.90
C VAL A 31 -9.80 1.14 -14.46
N PHE A 32 -8.59 1.69 -14.62
CA PHE A 32 -8.28 3.09 -14.32
C PHE A 32 -8.72 4.08 -15.42
N SER A 33 -9.08 3.65 -16.62
CA SER A 33 -9.62 4.55 -17.67
C SER A 33 -10.99 5.14 -17.31
N GLY A 34 -11.73 4.51 -16.38
CA GLY A 34 -12.93 5.10 -15.75
C GLY A 34 -12.62 6.09 -14.62
N ILE A 35 -11.36 6.15 -14.19
CA ILE A 35 -10.85 6.96 -13.07
C ILE A 35 -10.27 8.29 -13.55
N GLU A 36 -10.18 8.55 -14.87
CA GLU A 36 -9.76 9.85 -15.41
C GLU A 36 -10.64 11.03 -14.96
N ASN A 37 -11.88 10.76 -14.53
CA ASN A 37 -12.79 11.76 -13.94
C ASN A 37 -12.76 11.79 -12.40
N LEU A 38 -12.00 10.89 -11.75
CA LEU A 38 -11.91 10.84 -10.31
C LEU A 38 -10.95 11.94 -9.83
N HIS A 39 -11.46 12.77 -8.92
CA HIS A 39 -10.68 13.82 -8.27
C HIS A 39 -9.37 13.23 -7.72
N LEU A 40 -8.24 13.93 -7.88
CA LEU A 40 -6.91 13.47 -7.43
C LEU A 40 -6.94 12.92 -5.98
N MET A 41 -7.71 13.57 -5.11
CA MET A 41 -7.94 13.15 -3.73
C MET A 41 -8.55 11.74 -3.62
N GLY A 42 -9.51 11.38 -4.47
CA GLY A 42 -10.14 10.06 -4.47
C GLY A 42 -9.19 8.95 -4.90
N LEU A 43 -8.31 9.24 -5.87
CA LEU A 43 -7.25 8.32 -6.30
C LEU A 43 -6.24 8.09 -5.17
N LEU A 44 -5.76 9.15 -4.52
CA LEU A 44 -4.84 9.06 -3.37
C LEU A 44 -5.46 8.26 -2.22
N LEU A 45 -6.72 8.53 -1.88
CA LEU A 45 -7.43 7.86 -0.80
C LEU A 45 -7.66 6.38 -1.09
N GLY A 46 -8.05 6.04 -2.33
CA GLY A 46 -8.22 4.65 -2.75
C GLY A 46 -6.92 3.85 -2.64
N VAL A 47 -5.80 4.42 -3.09
CA VAL A 47 -4.47 3.80 -2.95
C VAL A 47 -4.11 3.62 -1.48
N CYS A 48 -4.25 4.66 -0.66
CA CYS A 48 -3.91 4.60 0.76
C CYS A 48 -4.69 3.49 1.47
N LEU A 49 -6.02 3.42 1.26
CA LEU A 49 -6.85 2.39 1.86
C LEU A 49 -6.46 0.99 1.41
N LEU A 50 -6.28 0.78 0.10
CA LEU A 50 -5.91 -0.52 -0.45
C LEU A 50 -4.62 -1.02 0.20
N VAL A 51 -3.59 -0.18 0.24
CA VAL A 51 -2.29 -0.56 0.80
C VAL A 51 -2.35 -0.77 2.31
N THR A 52 -3.05 0.10 3.03
CA THR A 52 -3.25 0.00 4.49
C THR A 52 -3.87 -1.36 4.85
N PHE A 53 -4.94 -1.79 4.16
CA PHE A 53 -5.55 -3.09 4.43
C PHE A 53 -4.67 -4.26 3.97
N LEU A 54 -3.94 -4.13 2.86
CA LEU A 54 -3.07 -5.19 2.36
C LEU A 54 -1.90 -5.47 3.33
N THR A 55 -1.40 -4.41 3.96
CA THR A 55 -0.29 -4.48 4.92
C THR A 55 -0.71 -5.01 6.30
N GLU A 56 -1.99 -5.15 6.58
CA GLU A 56 -2.45 -5.86 7.80
C GLU A 56 -2.25 -7.38 7.72
N MET A 57 -2.24 -7.91 6.49
CA MET A 57 -2.10 -9.34 6.23
C MET A 57 -0.66 -9.75 5.93
N THR A 58 0.21 -8.77 5.67
CA THR A 58 1.55 -8.96 5.10
C THR A 58 2.55 -8.04 5.79
N SER A 59 3.84 -8.38 5.81
CA SER A 59 4.87 -7.45 6.33
C SER A 59 4.94 -6.15 5.51
N ASN A 60 4.99 -5.00 6.16
CA ASN A 60 5.13 -3.66 5.54
C ASN A 60 6.21 -3.60 4.45
N THR A 61 7.37 -4.20 4.70
CA THR A 61 8.48 -4.26 3.73
C THR A 61 8.16 -5.14 2.53
N ALA A 62 7.51 -6.29 2.76
CA ALA A 62 7.11 -7.18 1.68
C ALA A 62 6.00 -6.54 0.82
N THR A 63 5.00 -5.93 1.45
CA THR A 63 3.94 -5.17 0.79
C THR A 63 4.52 -4.07 -0.09
N THR A 64 5.44 -3.27 0.44
CA THR A 64 6.08 -2.17 -0.30
C THR A 64 6.89 -2.70 -1.50
N ASN A 65 7.72 -3.72 -1.30
CA ASN A 65 8.56 -4.27 -2.37
C ASN A 65 7.74 -4.86 -3.52
N VAL A 66 6.58 -5.45 -3.23
CA VAL A 66 5.69 -5.99 -4.25
C VAL A 66 4.91 -4.87 -4.93
N LEU A 67 4.36 -3.91 -4.19
CA LEU A 67 3.46 -2.89 -4.75
C LEU A 67 4.19 -1.78 -5.52
N MET A 68 5.40 -1.40 -5.12
CA MET A 68 6.18 -0.33 -5.79
C MET A 68 6.32 -0.53 -7.32
N PRO A 69 6.80 -1.69 -7.82
CA PRO A 69 6.91 -1.91 -9.26
C PRO A 69 5.54 -1.98 -9.95
N ILE A 70 4.50 -2.45 -9.26
CA ILE A 70 3.13 -2.57 -9.79
C ILE A 70 2.54 -1.17 -9.98
N LEU A 71 2.61 -0.33 -8.95
CA LEU A 71 2.10 1.04 -8.98
C LEU A 71 2.90 1.91 -9.96
N GLY A 72 4.22 1.73 -10.03
CA GLY A 72 5.05 2.38 -11.03
C GLY A 72 4.65 2.01 -12.46
N ALA A 73 4.46 0.72 -12.74
CA ALA A 73 3.99 0.27 -14.06
C ALA A 73 2.58 0.79 -14.38
N ALA A 74 1.66 0.78 -13.42
CA ALA A 74 0.31 1.30 -13.57
C ALA A 74 0.29 2.81 -13.87
N ALA A 75 1.08 3.60 -13.14
CA ALA A 75 1.21 5.04 -13.38
C ALA A 75 1.71 5.33 -14.80
N THR A 76 2.79 4.63 -15.23
CA THR A 76 3.33 4.80 -16.59
C THR A 76 2.33 4.39 -17.68
N ALA A 77 1.52 3.35 -17.44
CA ALA A 77 0.49 2.91 -18.37
C ALA A 77 -0.69 3.91 -18.47
N SER A 78 -0.96 4.65 -17.40
CA SER A 78 -2.01 5.66 -17.32
C SER A 78 -1.53 7.10 -17.59
N ASN A 79 -0.28 7.32 -17.99
CA ASN A 79 0.33 8.66 -18.15
C ASN A 79 0.24 9.56 -16.89
N ILE A 80 0.24 8.95 -15.70
CA ILE A 80 0.28 9.65 -14.41
C ILE A 80 1.71 9.64 -13.90
N ASP A 81 2.15 10.70 -13.21
CA ASP A 81 3.44 10.69 -12.51
C ASP A 81 3.48 9.54 -11.48
N PRO A 82 4.40 8.56 -11.58
CA PRO A 82 4.53 7.46 -10.63
C PRO A 82 4.62 7.91 -9.16
N ILE A 83 5.17 9.09 -8.91
CA ILE A 83 5.29 9.67 -7.57
C ILE A 83 3.92 9.79 -6.88
N LEU A 84 2.87 10.11 -7.65
CA LEU A 84 1.50 10.27 -7.15
C LEU A 84 0.90 8.97 -6.59
N LEU A 85 1.37 7.80 -7.05
CA LEU A 85 0.91 6.51 -6.54
C LEU A 85 1.89 5.91 -5.54
N MET A 86 3.19 6.05 -5.79
CA MET A 86 4.23 5.35 -5.03
C MET A 86 4.45 5.95 -3.63
N ILE A 87 4.46 7.28 -3.48
CA ILE A 87 4.62 7.94 -2.16
C ILE A 87 3.48 7.59 -1.20
N PRO A 88 2.20 7.84 -1.52
CA PRO A 88 1.10 7.53 -0.61
C PRO A 88 1.03 6.04 -0.28
N ALA A 89 1.35 5.16 -1.23
CA ALA A 89 1.45 3.73 -0.98
C ALA A 89 2.56 3.38 0.01
N ALA A 90 3.76 3.95 -0.13
CA ALA A 90 4.88 3.70 0.80
C ALA A 90 4.52 4.10 2.24
N MET A 91 3.91 5.28 2.38
CA MET A 91 3.49 5.80 3.68
C MET A 91 2.39 4.92 4.28
N SER A 92 1.38 4.55 3.48
CA SER A 92 0.27 3.71 3.91
C SER A 92 0.67 2.28 4.26
N ALA A 93 1.69 1.73 3.58
CA ALA A 93 2.25 0.42 3.92
C ALA A 93 2.90 0.40 5.32
N SER A 94 3.21 1.56 5.89
CA SER A 94 3.71 1.66 7.27
C SER A 94 2.58 1.71 8.31
N CYS A 95 1.34 1.93 7.90
CA CYS A 95 0.17 2.04 8.76
C CYS A 95 -0.52 0.67 8.91
N ALA A 96 -0.01 -0.17 9.81
CA ALA A 96 -0.59 -1.49 10.10
C ALA A 96 -0.93 -1.61 11.60
N PHE A 97 -2.16 -1.26 11.97
CA PHE A 97 -2.64 -1.11 13.35
C PHE A 97 -3.75 -2.08 13.75
N MET A 98 -4.31 -2.84 12.82
CA MET A 98 -5.55 -3.62 13.00
C MET A 98 -5.29 -5.03 13.53
N LEU A 99 -4.21 -5.69 13.09
CA LEU A 99 -3.93 -7.08 13.45
C LEU A 99 -2.62 -7.25 14.25
N PRO A 100 -2.58 -8.23 15.17
CA PRO A 100 -1.40 -8.52 15.98
C PRO A 100 -0.25 -9.12 15.16
N VAL A 101 -0.56 -9.79 14.05
CA VAL A 101 0.43 -10.40 13.14
C VAL A 101 1.14 -9.36 12.27
N ALA A 102 0.54 -8.18 12.08
CA ALA A 102 1.01 -7.23 11.09
C ALA A 102 2.38 -6.61 11.45
N THR A 103 2.62 -6.33 12.74
CA THR A 103 3.86 -5.71 13.21
C THR A 103 4.30 -6.24 14.58
N ILE A 104 5.62 -6.25 14.83
CA ILE A 104 6.20 -6.69 16.11
C ILE A 104 5.61 -5.93 17.30
N PRO A 105 5.43 -4.58 17.27
CA PRO A 105 4.81 -3.86 18.38
C PRO A 105 3.39 -4.34 18.71
N ASN A 106 2.56 -4.61 17.69
CA ASN A 106 1.20 -5.12 17.90
C ASN A 106 1.23 -6.52 18.54
N ALA A 107 2.17 -7.38 18.10
CA ALA A 107 2.37 -8.71 18.67
C ALA A 107 2.81 -8.67 20.14
N VAL A 108 3.72 -7.75 20.52
CA VAL A 108 4.19 -7.60 21.91
C VAL A 108 3.03 -7.19 22.83
N VAL A 109 2.22 -6.21 22.41
CA VAL A 109 1.06 -5.77 23.21
C VAL A 109 0.00 -6.86 23.31
N PHE A 110 -0.27 -7.59 22.22
CA PHE A 110 -1.18 -8.73 22.24
C PHE A 110 -0.70 -9.85 23.18
N GLY A 111 0.62 -10.08 23.25
CA GLY A 111 1.25 -11.07 24.13
C GLY A 111 1.08 -10.80 25.64
N THR A 112 0.64 -9.60 26.04
CA THR A 112 0.34 -9.29 27.45
C THR A 112 -0.92 -9.97 27.97
N GLY A 113 -1.81 -10.43 27.08
CA GLY A 113 -3.12 -11.01 27.44
C GLY A 113 -4.21 -9.97 27.76
N GLU A 114 -3.87 -8.69 27.88
CA GLU A 114 -4.78 -7.59 28.25
C GLU A 114 -5.62 -7.07 27.05
N VAL A 115 -5.22 -7.41 25.83
CA VAL A 115 -5.83 -6.90 24.59
C VAL A 115 -6.36 -8.04 23.74
N THR A 116 -7.68 -8.03 23.49
CA THR A 116 -8.31 -9.01 22.58
C THR A 116 -8.14 -8.61 21.12
N VAL A 117 -8.09 -9.60 20.21
CA VAL A 117 -8.00 -9.37 18.76
C VAL A 117 -9.13 -8.45 18.28
N LYS A 118 -10.35 -8.62 18.80
CA LYS A 118 -11.51 -7.81 18.43
C LYS A 118 -11.34 -6.34 18.83
N ARG A 119 -10.73 -6.05 19.98
CA ARG A 119 -10.45 -4.68 20.44
C ARG A 119 -9.38 -4.05 19.56
N MET A 120 -8.28 -4.76 19.31
CA MET A 120 -7.20 -4.28 18.43
C MET A 120 -7.71 -3.99 17.02
N ALA A 121 -8.52 -4.89 16.44
CA ALA A 121 -9.08 -4.69 15.11
C ALA A 121 -10.03 -3.48 15.03
N ARG A 122 -10.85 -3.23 16.05
CA ARG A 122 -11.77 -2.09 16.04
C ARG A 122 -11.02 -0.77 16.11
N GLU A 123 -10.08 -0.64 17.04
CA GLU A 123 -9.32 0.60 17.23
C GLU A 123 -8.32 0.81 16.08
N GLY A 124 -7.69 -0.25 15.59
CA GLY A 124 -6.80 -0.22 14.43
C GLY A 124 -7.52 0.16 13.14
N LEU A 125 -8.77 -0.26 12.93
CA LEU A 125 -9.55 0.17 11.76
C LEU A 125 -9.77 1.69 11.76
N VAL A 126 -10.07 2.28 12.93
CA VAL A 126 -10.24 3.73 13.05
C VAL A 126 -8.91 4.45 12.75
N LEU A 127 -7.80 3.96 13.30
CA LEU A 127 -6.47 4.52 13.04
C LEU A 127 -6.06 4.38 11.57
N ASN A 128 -6.39 3.27 10.92
CA ASN A 128 -6.12 3.04 9.50
C ASN A 128 -6.90 4.02 8.61
N LEU A 129 -8.19 4.24 8.89
CA LEU A 129 -9.00 5.20 8.16
C LEU A 129 -8.51 6.64 8.34
N LEU A 130 -8.17 7.03 9.58
CA LEU A 130 -7.61 8.35 9.87
C LEU A 130 -6.23 8.52 9.22
N GLY A 131 -5.37 7.51 9.29
CA GLY A 131 -4.06 7.49 8.66
C GLY A 131 -4.17 7.66 7.14
N ALA A 132 -5.04 6.88 6.49
CA ALA A 132 -5.30 7.00 5.06
C ALA A 132 -5.81 8.41 4.68
N LEU A 133 -6.72 8.99 5.45
CA LEU A 133 -7.21 10.36 5.23
C LEU A 133 -6.10 11.40 5.36
N ILE A 134 -5.29 11.33 6.43
CA ILE A 134 -4.20 12.28 6.69
C ILE A 134 -3.12 12.16 5.62
N ILE A 135 -2.69 10.94 5.29
CA ILE A 135 -1.68 10.71 4.25
C ILE A 135 -2.20 11.22 2.90
N SER A 136 -3.44 10.92 2.55
CA SER A 136 -4.04 11.39 1.29
C SER A 136 -4.12 12.90 1.25
N ALA A 137 -4.51 13.55 2.34
CA ALA A 137 -4.57 15.02 2.41
C ALA A 137 -3.18 15.65 2.30
N ILE A 138 -2.18 15.13 3.00
CA ILE A 138 -0.80 15.62 2.92
C ILE A 138 -0.26 15.43 1.49
N CYS A 139 -0.44 14.25 0.90
CA CYS A 139 0.00 13.99 -0.46
C CYS A 139 -0.73 14.89 -1.47
N TYR A 140 -2.02 15.15 -1.26
CA TYR A 140 -2.78 16.08 -2.08
C TYR A 140 -2.16 17.48 -2.02
N PHE A 141 -1.94 18.05 -0.83
CA PHE A 141 -1.33 19.38 -0.70
C PHE A 141 0.11 19.47 -1.20
N LEU A 142 0.87 18.37 -1.16
CA LEU A 142 2.28 18.34 -1.57
C LEU A 142 2.44 18.13 -3.09
N LEU A 143 1.45 17.50 -3.74
CA LEU A 143 1.50 17.10 -5.15
C LEU A 143 0.48 17.84 -6.04
N SER A 144 -0.40 18.65 -5.46
CA SER A 144 -1.27 19.63 -6.15
C SER A 144 -0.51 20.89 -6.51
#